data_AF-Q5D996-F1
#
_entry.id   AF-Q5D996-F1
#
_cell.length_a   1.000
_cell.length_b   1.000
_cell.length_c   1.000
_cell.angle_alpha   90.00
_cell.angle_beta   90.00
_cell.angle_gamma   90.00
#
_symmetry.space_group_name_H-M   'P 1'
#
loop_
_entity.id
_entity.type
_entity.pdbx_description
1 polymer ?
#
loop_
_entity_poly.entity_id
_entity_poly.type
_entity_poly.pdbx_seq_one_letter_code
_entity_poly.pdbx_strand_id
1 'polypeptide(L)'
;MIHQLRLYEVLEDPPICNRLLQYKVHKERQDSTRFDKSMPQTMKSLSELVNRGVDVKLDVPFELWDKPSAEVTTLFKQCIPLVNEYQEIIEEWFYNNQNRNLYDYLCRENVLDESSQGCLDEKPVNQLKSSPALHSSEEL
;
A
#
# COMPACT_ATOMS: atom_id res chain seq x y z
N MET A 1 -30.66 6.60 8.19
CA MET A 1 -29.90 6.56 9.46
C MET A 1 -28.84 5.45 9.50
N ILE A 2 -29.15 4.18 9.20
CA ILE A 2 -28.15 3.08 9.31
C ILE A 2 -26.95 3.24 8.34
N HIS A 3 -27.15 3.74 7.12
CA HIS A 3 -26.04 3.92 6.17
C HIS A 3 -25.04 5.01 6.61
N GLN A 4 -25.51 6.10 7.21
CA GLN A 4 -24.64 7.16 7.75
C GLN A 4 -23.76 6.68 8.90
N LEU A 5 -24.33 5.88 9.81
CA LEU A 5 -23.57 5.30 10.93
C LEU A 5 -22.46 4.37 10.44
N ARG A 6 -22.75 3.53 9.43
CA ARG A 6 -21.74 2.61 8.88
C ARG A 6 -20.57 3.34 8.22
N LEU A 7 -20.83 4.40 7.47
CA LEU A 7 -19.75 5.15 6.82
C LEU A 7 -18.88 5.87 7.85
N TYR A 8 -19.50 6.48 8.86
CA TYR A 8 -18.80 7.10 9.97
C TYR A 8 -17.91 6.10 10.74
N GLU A 9 -18.44 4.92 11.09
CA GLU A 9 -17.66 3.84 11.73
C GLU A 9 -16.45 3.41 10.89
N VAL A 10 -16.57 3.45 9.56
CA VAL A 10 -15.47 3.08 8.67
C VAL A 10 -14.43 4.19 8.57
N LEU A 11 -14.85 5.45 8.46
CA LEU A 11 -13.95 6.58 8.20
C LEU A 11 -13.31 7.14 9.47
N GLU A 12 -14.02 7.15 10.59
CA GLU A 12 -13.69 7.97 11.77
C GLU A 12 -13.47 7.17 13.07
N ASP A 13 -13.98 5.95 13.22
CA ASP A 13 -13.93 5.23 14.51
C ASP A 13 -13.37 3.80 14.42
N PRO A 14 -12.03 3.61 14.48
CA PRO A 14 -10.98 4.64 14.46
C PRO A 14 -10.73 5.16 13.02
N PRO A 15 -10.05 6.31 12.87
CA PRO A 15 -9.80 6.90 11.55
C PRO A 15 -9.23 5.91 10.55
N ILE A 16 -9.82 5.82 9.35
CA ILE A 16 -9.49 4.77 8.36
C ILE A 16 -7.99 4.73 8.02
N CYS A 17 -7.35 5.89 7.97
CA CYS A 17 -5.93 6.04 7.68
C CYS A 17 -5.02 5.38 8.73
N ASN A 18 -5.46 5.21 9.98
CA ASN A 18 -4.67 4.53 11.01
C ASN A 18 -4.33 3.09 10.63
N ARG A 19 -5.15 2.45 9.76
CA ARG A 19 -4.87 1.11 9.25
C ARG A 19 -3.59 1.04 8.42
N LEU A 20 -3.12 2.17 7.86
CA LEU A 20 -1.88 2.24 7.09
C LEU A 20 -0.65 2.00 7.97
N LEU A 21 -0.70 2.32 9.25
CA LEU A 21 0.42 2.11 10.18
C LEU A 21 0.70 0.61 10.44
N GLN A 22 -0.19 -0.29 10.01
CA GLN A 22 0.02 -1.73 10.08
C GLN A 22 0.84 -2.29 8.91
N TYR A 23 1.11 -1.49 7.89
CA TYR A 23 1.85 -1.94 6.71
C TYR A 23 3.36 -1.93 6.96
N LYS A 24 4.05 -2.84 6.27
CA LYS A 24 5.50 -2.92 6.16
C LYS A 24 5.88 -2.79 4.68
N VAL A 25 7.09 -2.29 4.43
CA VAL A 25 7.62 -2.14 3.06
C VAL A 25 8.46 -3.35 2.71
N HIS A 26 8.04 -4.06 1.67
CA HIS A 26 8.75 -5.17 1.05
C HIS A 26 9.67 -4.63 -0.04
N LYS A 27 10.93 -4.31 0.33
CA LYS A 27 11.92 -3.75 -0.61
C LYS A 27 12.23 -4.66 -1.80
N GLU A 28 11.87 -5.94 -1.72
CA GLU A 28 11.98 -6.91 -2.80
C GLU A 28 10.92 -6.75 -3.90
N ARG A 29 9.87 -5.95 -3.67
CA ARG A 29 8.77 -5.69 -4.63
C ARG A 29 8.87 -4.24 -5.14
N GLN A 30 8.60 -4.03 -6.42
CA GLN A 30 8.63 -2.71 -7.05
C GLN A 30 7.24 -2.11 -7.27
N ASP A 31 6.21 -2.95 -7.33
CA ASP A 31 4.81 -2.54 -7.49
C ASP A 31 4.17 -2.13 -6.14
N SER A 32 2.93 -1.67 -6.20
CA SER A 32 2.11 -1.28 -5.05
C SER A 32 1.92 -2.38 -4.01
N THR A 33 2.08 -3.66 -4.37
CA THR A 33 2.04 -4.78 -3.43
C THR A 33 3.24 -4.78 -2.48
N ARG A 34 4.22 -3.87 -2.64
CA ARG A 34 5.29 -3.67 -1.67
C ARG A 34 4.79 -3.22 -0.29
N PHE A 35 3.62 -2.58 -0.22
CA PHE A 35 2.97 -2.30 1.05
C PHE A 35 2.13 -3.51 1.43
N ASP A 36 2.60 -4.27 2.41
CA ASP A 36 1.93 -5.48 2.89
C ASP A 36 2.05 -5.55 4.42
N LYS A 37 1.01 -6.06 5.08
CA LYS A 37 0.99 -6.15 6.56
C LYS A 37 1.89 -7.26 7.09
N SER A 38 2.24 -8.21 6.24
CA SER A 38 3.12 -9.32 6.60
C SER A 38 4.57 -8.86 6.75
N MET A 39 5.38 -9.70 7.38
CA MET A 39 6.80 -9.40 7.55
C MET A 39 7.56 -9.63 6.23
N PRO A 40 8.41 -8.67 5.79
CA PRO A 40 9.27 -8.84 4.62
C PRO A 40 10.17 -10.06 4.72
N GLN A 41 10.48 -10.71 3.58
CA GLN A 41 11.29 -11.93 3.58
C GLN A 41 12.72 -11.69 4.08
N THR A 42 13.29 -10.55 3.72
CA THR A 42 14.60 -10.12 4.23
C THR A 42 14.59 -9.97 5.75
N MET A 43 13.51 -9.39 6.31
CA MET A 43 13.37 -9.23 7.75
C MET A 43 13.19 -10.58 8.46
N LYS A 44 12.41 -11.51 7.90
CA LYS A 44 12.32 -12.90 8.40
C LYS A 44 13.68 -13.56 8.49
N SER A 45 14.44 -13.51 7.40
CA SER A 45 15.76 -14.15 7.32
C SER A 45 16.73 -13.53 8.34
N LEU A 46 16.75 -12.21 8.48
CA LEU A 46 17.61 -11.53 9.44
C LEU A 46 17.21 -11.82 10.89
N SER A 47 15.91 -11.82 11.23
CA SER A 47 15.43 -12.18 12.55
C SER A 47 15.81 -13.62 12.93
N GLU A 48 15.77 -14.56 11.97
CA GLU A 48 16.23 -15.93 12.20
C GLU A 48 17.72 -16.03 12.52
N LEU A 49 18.56 -15.24 11.84
CA LEU A 49 20.01 -15.20 12.11
C LEU A 49 20.30 -14.64 13.50
N VAL A 50 19.67 -13.51 13.87
CA VAL A 50 19.80 -12.90 15.20
C VAL A 50 19.34 -13.87 16.28
N ASN A 51 18.22 -14.55 16.09
CA ASN A 51 17.70 -15.55 17.05
C ASN A 51 18.62 -16.77 17.21
N ARG A 52 19.45 -17.09 16.21
CA ARG A 52 20.48 -18.14 16.30
C ARG A 52 21.78 -17.67 16.95
N GLY A 53 21.83 -16.42 17.42
CA GLY A 53 23.02 -15.82 18.05
C GLY A 53 24.10 -15.40 17.05
N VAL A 54 23.76 -15.27 15.76
CA VAL A 54 24.68 -14.71 14.76
C VAL A 54 24.75 -13.20 14.98
N ASP A 55 25.99 -12.69 15.11
CA ASP A 55 26.23 -11.25 15.17
C ASP A 55 26.01 -10.63 13.78
N VAL A 56 24.82 -10.05 13.59
CA VAL A 56 24.47 -9.33 12.36
C VAL A 56 24.51 -7.84 12.66
N LYS A 57 25.35 -7.11 11.93
CA LYS A 57 25.32 -5.64 11.94
C LYS A 57 24.06 -5.15 11.22
N LEU A 58 23.06 -4.74 12.00
CA LEU A 58 21.84 -4.14 11.49
C LEU A 58 21.99 -2.62 11.42
N ASP A 59 21.57 -2.02 10.31
CA ASP A 59 21.52 -0.56 10.18
C ASP A 59 20.41 0.05 11.06
N VAL A 60 19.43 -0.75 11.49
CA VAL A 60 18.31 -0.35 12.36
C VAL A 60 18.19 -1.32 13.53
N PRO A 61 18.14 -0.84 14.79
CA PRO A 61 17.92 -1.67 15.97
C PRO A 61 16.68 -2.57 15.86
N PHE A 62 16.80 -3.81 16.35
CA PHE A 62 15.76 -4.83 16.24
C PHE A 62 14.42 -4.39 16.86
N GLU A 63 14.45 -3.62 17.94
CA GLU A 63 13.26 -3.11 18.64
C GLU A 63 12.47 -2.09 17.80
N LEU A 64 13.07 -1.54 16.75
CA LEU A 64 12.43 -0.58 15.85
C LEU A 64 11.80 -1.26 14.63
N TRP A 65 11.93 -2.57 14.45
CA TRP A 65 11.43 -3.29 13.28
C TRP A 65 9.91 -3.49 13.27
N ASP A 66 9.29 -3.33 14.43
CA ASP A 66 7.83 -3.29 14.58
C ASP A 66 7.25 -1.88 14.49
N LYS A 67 8.10 -0.86 14.35
CA LYS A 67 7.63 0.51 14.13
C LYS A 67 7.37 0.76 12.64
N PRO A 68 6.34 1.57 12.30
CA PRO A 68 6.12 2.01 10.93
C PRO A 68 7.37 2.66 10.34
N SER A 69 7.68 2.33 9.10
CA SER A 69 8.80 2.96 8.38
C SER A 69 8.48 4.42 8.04
N ALA A 70 9.50 5.20 7.66
CA ALA A 70 9.30 6.56 7.17
C ALA A 70 8.34 6.60 5.97
N GLU A 71 8.45 5.63 5.06
CA GLU A 71 7.58 5.53 3.88
C GLU A 71 6.12 5.23 4.26
N VAL A 72 5.89 4.32 5.21
CA VAL A 72 4.53 4.03 5.73
C VAL A 72 3.96 5.26 6.47
N THR A 73 4.80 5.98 7.20
CA THR A 73 4.41 7.22 7.87
C THR A 73 4.03 8.31 6.87
N THR A 74 4.76 8.41 5.74
CA THR A 74 4.41 9.30 4.64
C THR A 74 3.08 8.90 4.01
N LEU A 75 2.87 7.61 3.74
CA LEU A 75 1.60 7.10 3.20
C LEU A 75 0.42 7.42 4.13
N PHE A 76 0.61 7.23 5.45
CA PHE A 76 -0.36 7.64 6.46
C PHE A 76 -0.70 9.14 6.38
N LYS A 77 0.33 9.99 6.30
CA LYS A 77 0.15 11.45 6.19
C LYS A 77 -0.55 11.87 4.90
N GLN A 78 -0.36 11.14 3.80
CA GLN A 78 -1.03 11.40 2.52
C GLN A 78 -2.49 10.94 2.51
N CYS A 79 -2.83 9.90 3.27
CA CYS A 79 -4.21 9.41 3.38
C CYS A 79 -5.15 10.42 4.05
N ILE A 80 -4.67 11.13 5.07
CA ILE A 80 -5.51 12.09 5.82
C ILE A 80 -6.12 13.17 4.91
N PRO A 81 -5.33 13.96 4.14
CA PRO A 81 -5.89 14.95 3.24
C PRO A 81 -6.71 14.30 2.12
N LEU A 82 -6.33 13.11 1.62
CA LEU A 82 -7.12 12.39 0.60
C LEU A 82 -8.54 12.10 1.10
N VAL A 83 -8.69 11.55 2.30
CA VAL A 83 -10.02 11.22 2.85
C VAL A 83 -10.82 12.49 3.11
N ASN A 84 -10.18 13.53 3.65
CA ASN A 84 -10.85 14.79 3.98
C ASN A 84 -11.30 15.57 2.73
N GLU A 85 -10.42 15.72 1.74
CA GLU A 85 -10.68 16.50 0.52
C GLU A 85 -11.72 15.82 -0.36
N TYR A 86 -11.71 14.49 -0.41
CA TYR A 86 -12.62 13.71 -1.25
C TYR A 86 -13.78 13.10 -0.46
N GLN A 87 -14.07 13.61 0.74
CA GLN A 87 -15.12 13.05 1.60
C GLN A 87 -16.49 13.02 0.91
N GLU A 88 -16.89 14.12 0.25
CA GLU A 88 -18.17 14.19 -0.47
C GLU A 88 -18.25 13.17 -1.62
N ILE A 89 -17.14 12.94 -2.31
CA ILE A 89 -17.03 11.94 -3.39
C ILE A 89 -17.14 10.52 -2.83
N ILE A 90 -16.49 10.24 -1.69
CA ILE A 90 -16.58 8.96 -0.99
C ILE A 90 -18.01 8.71 -0.49
N GLU A 91 -18.66 9.74 0.07
CA GLU A 91 -20.05 9.69 0.51
C GLU A 91 -21.00 9.40 -0.67
N GLU A 92 -20.86 10.13 -1.77
CA GLU A 92 -21.68 9.94 -2.97
C GLU A 92 -21.49 8.54 -3.57
N TRP A 93 -20.25 8.02 -3.57
CA TRP A 93 -20.01 6.63 -3.96
C TRP A 93 -20.72 5.66 -3.01
N PHE A 94 -20.58 5.86 -1.71
CA PHE A 94 -21.10 4.96 -0.70
C PHE A 94 -22.64 4.93 -0.66
N TYR A 95 -23.31 6.06 -0.86
CA TYR A 95 -24.77 6.11 -0.80
C TYR A 95 -25.44 5.77 -2.13
N ASN A 96 -24.85 6.16 -3.25
CA ASN A 96 -25.54 6.18 -4.55
C ASN A 96 -24.85 5.37 -5.65
N ASN A 97 -23.54 5.10 -5.56
CA ASN A 97 -22.76 4.52 -6.67
C ASN A 97 -21.97 3.25 -6.31
N GLN A 98 -22.43 2.48 -5.31
CA GLN A 98 -21.78 1.21 -4.89
C GLN A 98 -21.76 0.13 -5.99
N ASN A 99 -22.53 0.30 -7.07
CA ASN A 99 -22.45 -0.54 -8.27
C ASN A 99 -21.16 -0.30 -9.09
N ARG A 100 -20.42 0.78 -8.82
CA ARG A 100 -19.14 1.11 -9.46
C ARG A 100 -17.98 0.69 -8.57
N ASN A 101 -16.84 0.32 -9.17
CA ASN A 101 -15.63 0.03 -8.40
C ASN A 101 -15.12 1.32 -7.73
N LEU A 102 -14.82 1.25 -6.42
CA LEU A 102 -14.33 2.42 -5.66
C LEU A 102 -13.01 2.97 -6.22
N TYR A 103 -12.09 2.12 -6.68
CA TYR A 103 -10.80 2.57 -7.20
C TYR A 103 -10.97 3.40 -8.47
N ASP A 104 -11.86 3.00 -9.38
CA ASP A 104 -12.12 3.80 -10.58
C ASP A 104 -12.86 5.10 -10.23
N TYR A 105 -13.92 4.99 -9.42
CA TYR A 105 -14.71 6.15 -9.03
C TYR A 105 -13.89 7.20 -8.27
N LEU A 106 -13.16 6.79 -7.24
CA LEU A 106 -12.38 7.71 -6.41
C LEU A 106 -11.06 8.06 -7.09
N CYS A 107 -10.22 7.07 -7.41
CA CYS A 107 -8.86 7.34 -7.84
C CYS A 107 -8.79 7.80 -9.29
N ARG A 108 -9.42 7.08 -10.22
CA ARG A 108 -9.28 7.36 -11.66
C ARG A 108 -10.03 8.61 -12.10
N GLU A 109 -11.22 8.84 -11.57
CA GLU A 109 -12.12 9.90 -12.03
C GLU A 109 -11.99 11.20 -11.24
N ASN A 110 -11.57 11.14 -9.98
CA ASN A 110 -11.61 12.31 -9.09
C ASN A 110 -10.25 12.70 -8.50
N VAL A 111 -9.37 11.74 -8.19
CA VAL A 111 -8.09 12.02 -7.49
C VAL A 111 -6.89 12.15 -8.44
N LEU A 112 -6.76 11.27 -9.43
CA LEU A 112 -5.56 11.15 -10.26
C LEU A 112 -5.76 11.77 -11.64
N ASP A 113 -4.80 12.61 -12.05
CA ASP A 113 -4.67 13.04 -13.44
C ASP A 113 -4.38 11.86 -14.38
N GLU A 114 -4.72 11.99 -15.66
CA GLU A 114 -4.56 10.93 -16.68
C GLU A 114 -3.14 10.35 -16.74
N SER A 115 -2.11 11.17 -16.54
CA SER A 115 -0.70 10.73 -16.54
C SER A 115 -0.28 9.93 -15.30
N SER A 116 -1.09 9.94 -14.24
CA SER A 116 -0.77 9.39 -12.92
C SER A 116 -1.56 8.13 -12.59
N GLN A 117 -2.29 7.56 -13.56
CA GLN A 117 -3.18 6.42 -13.35
C GLN A 117 -2.50 5.05 -13.49
N GLY A 118 -1.24 5.02 -13.93
CA GLY A 118 -0.53 3.77 -14.23
C GLY A 118 -0.42 2.79 -13.04
N CYS A 119 -0.45 3.30 -11.80
CA CYS A 119 -0.41 2.46 -10.59
C CYS A 119 -1.69 1.62 -10.40
N LEU A 120 -2.83 2.05 -10.97
CA LEU A 120 -4.11 1.34 -10.86
C LEU A 120 -4.13 0.07 -11.71
N ASP A 121 -3.29 0.01 -12.74
CA ASP A 121 -3.28 -1.05 -13.75
C ASP A 121 -2.03 -1.95 -13.63
N GLU A 122 -1.31 -1.85 -12.51
CA GLU A 122 -0.14 -2.67 -12.21
C GLU A 122 -0.47 -4.17 -12.22
N LYS A 123 0.34 -4.94 -12.95
CA LYS A 123 0.29 -6.41 -12.89
C LYS A 123 1.33 -6.91 -11.89
N PRO A 124 0.96 -7.81 -10.96
CA PRO A 124 1.93 -8.34 -10.02
C PRO A 124 3.08 -9.02 -10.77
N VAL A 125 4.33 -8.73 -10.38
CA VAL A 125 5.55 -9.18 -11.08
C VAL A 125 5.60 -10.71 -11.28
N ASN A 126 4.89 -11.50 -10.47
CA ASN A 126 4.76 -12.95 -10.65
C ASN A 126 4.00 -13.38 -11.93
N GLN A 127 3.21 -12.49 -12.54
CA GLN A 127 2.51 -12.74 -13.82
C GLN A 127 3.36 -12.39 -15.05
N LEU A 128 4.48 -11.67 -14.88
CA LEU A 128 5.38 -11.29 -15.97
C LEU A 128 6.40 -12.39 -16.31
N LYS A 129 6.59 -13.39 -15.44
CA LYS A 129 7.52 -14.51 -15.67
C LYS A 129 6.98 -15.64 -16.56
N SER A 130 5.74 -15.54 -17.07
CA SER A 130 5.13 -16.56 -17.94
C SER A 130 5.10 -16.21 -19.44
N SER A 131 5.71 -15.10 -19.87
CA SER A 131 5.92 -14.81 -21.29
C SER A 131 7.40 -14.95 -21.67
N PRO A 132 7.76 -15.68 -22.74
CA PRO A 132 9.15 -15.86 -23.16
C PRO A 132 9.71 -14.51 -23.63
N ALA A 133 10.79 -14.06 -22.99
CA ALA A 133 11.49 -12.85 -23.37
C ALA A 133 12.02 -12.92 -24.81
N LEU A 134 11.71 -11.89 -25.59
CA LEU A 134 12.29 -11.61 -26.89
C LEU A 134 13.77 -11.26 -26.71
N HIS A 135 14.61 -11.91 -27.49
CA HIS A 135 16.06 -11.79 -27.54
C HIS A 135 16.48 -10.56 -28.35
N SER A 136 17.35 -9.72 -27.80
CA SER A 136 18.31 -8.86 -28.53
C SER A 136 19.22 -8.22 -27.49
N SER A 137 20.44 -8.72 -27.25
CA SER A 137 21.65 -8.44 -28.05
C SER A 137 21.94 -6.95 -28.14
N GLU A 138 22.95 -6.49 -27.39
CA GLU A 138 23.95 -5.52 -27.86
C GLU A 138 25.14 -5.53 -26.87
N GLU A 139 26.17 -6.28 -27.26
CA GLU A 139 27.56 -5.97 -26.92
C GLU A 139 28.01 -4.81 -27.81
N LEU A 140 28.59 -3.77 -27.22
CA LEU A 140 29.80 -3.11 -27.72
C LEU A 140 30.54 -2.39 -26.58
#